data_AF-A0A7Y3ETQ7-F1
#
_entry.id   AF-A0A7Y3ETQ7-F1
#
_cell.length_a   1.000
_cell.length_b   1.000
_cell.length_c   1.000
_cell.angle_alpha   90.00
_cell.angle_beta   90.00
_cell.angle_gamma   90.00
#
_symmetry.space_group_name_H-M   'P 1'
#
loop_
_entity.id
_entity.type
_entity.pdbx_description
1 polymer ?
#
loop_
_entity_poly.entity_id
_entity_poly.type
_entity_poly.pdbx_seq_one_letter_code
_entity_poly.pdbx_strand_id
1 'polypeptide(L)'
;MGQNATQTQLKRLVVVLDPSSPEGDTTAQLASALVGEEGELQLAVSLSGPEALSLHDYAESEGVSIKEAAGIYLAQVSERLGRHGLTSTLIDGTDLAADLIEAVEQAGAQGVVAPAELAARTMATKRRWAALPFPVVVVPARAA
;
A
#
# COMPACT_ATOMS: atom_id res chain seq x y z
N MET A 1 -3.20 -23.15 32.98
CA MET A 1 -2.95 -23.49 31.56
C MET A 1 -3.62 -22.40 30.73
N GLY A 2 -2.86 -21.38 30.36
CA GLY A 2 -3.37 -20.25 29.60
C GLY A 2 -3.57 -20.67 28.15
N GLN A 3 -4.80 -20.54 27.64
CA GLN A 3 -5.10 -20.69 26.23
C GLN A 3 -4.39 -19.53 25.50
N ASN A 4 -3.26 -19.83 24.86
CA ASN A 4 -2.68 -18.93 23.86
C ASN A 4 -3.68 -18.88 22.71
N ALA A 5 -4.52 -17.84 22.69
CA ALA A 5 -5.27 -17.50 21.50
C ALA A 5 -4.24 -17.35 20.38
N THR A 6 -4.28 -18.26 19.42
CA THR A 6 -3.54 -18.14 18.17
C THR A 6 -4.13 -16.91 17.48
N GLN A 7 -3.63 -15.72 17.82
CA GLN A 7 -3.87 -14.54 17.00
C GLN A 7 -3.40 -14.95 15.61
N THR A 8 -4.34 -15.04 14.67
CA THR A 8 -4.04 -15.35 13.28
C THR A 8 -3.18 -14.19 12.77
N GLN A 9 -1.86 -14.38 12.86
CA GLN A 9 -0.92 -13.38 12.37
C GLN A 9 -1.13 -13.29 10.86
N LEU A 10 -1.36 -12.08 10.37
CA LEU A 10 -1.40 -11.81 8.94
C LEU A 10 -0.01 -12.18 8.40
N LYS A 11 0.06 -13.01 7.36
CA LYS A 11 1.31 -13.47 6.75
C LYS A 11 1.58 -12.80 5.41
N ARG A 12 0.54 -12.32 4.72
CA ARG A 12 0.69 -11.62 3.44
C ARG A 12 -0.27 -10.46 3.32
N LEU A 13 0.23 -9.27 3.01
CA LEU A 13 -0.56 -8.04 2.88
C LEU A 13 -0.19 -7.27 1.62
N VAL A 14 -1.19 -6.61 1.03
CA VAL A 14 -0.98 -5.56 0.03
C VAL A 14 -0.85 -4.23 0.76
N VAL A 15 0.16 -3.44 0.43
CA VAL A 15 0.43 -2.14 1.04
C VAL A 15 0.25 -1.07 -0.01
N VAL A 16 -0.78 -0.23 0.16
CA VAL A 16 -1.01 0.90 -0.75
C VAL A 16 -0.20 2.09 -0.28
N LEU A 17 0.63 2.60 -1.17
CA LEU A 17 1.51 3.74 -0.92
C LEU A 17 0.96 4.97 -1.64
N ASP A 18 1.05 6.12 -0.99
CA ASP A 18 0.78 7.43 -1.58
C ASP A 18 2.11 8.18 -1.73
N PRO A 19 2.67 8.30 -2.95
CA PRO A 19 3.91 9.05 -3.20
C PRO A 19 3.78 10.54 -2.92
N SER A 20 2.55 11.06 -2.87
CA SER A 20 2.26 12.47 -2.57
C SER A 20 2.26 12.75 -1.06
N SER A 21 2.43 11.72 -0.22
CA SER A 21 2.41 11.82 1.23
C SER A 21 3.70 11.26 1.84
N PRO A 22 4.27 11.92 2.88
CA PRO A 22 5.38 11.35 3.65
C PRO A 22 4.96 10.07 4.43
N GLU A 23 3.68 9.72 4.44
CA GLU A 23 3.13 8.57 5.14
C GLU A 23 3.38 7.22 4.46
N GLY A 24 3.82 7.20 3.19
CA GLY A 24 4.09 5.95 2.46
C GLY A 24 5.04 5.03 3.22
N ASP A 25 6.13 5.61 3.75
CA ASP A 25 7.11 4.87 4.56
C ASP A 25 6.52 4.36 5.88
N THR A 26 5.69 5.18 6.54
CA THR A 26 5.05 4.80 7.81
C THR A 26 4.06 3.65 7.59
N THR A 27 3.31 3.71 6.50
CA THR A 27 2.36 2.65 6.10
C THR A 27 3.08 1.34 5.86
N ALA A 28 4.20 1.38 5.13
CA ALA A 28 4.99 0.19 4.83
C ALA A 28 5.68 -0.40 6.07
N GLN A 29 6.20 0.45 6.97
CA GLN A 29 6.79 0.01 8.25
C GLN A 29 5.75 -0.64 9.16
N LEU A 30 4.54 -0.08 9.26
CA LEU A 30 3.47 -0.68 10.07
C LEU A 30 3.01 -2.01 9.47
N ALA A 31 2.83 -2.08 8.14
CA ALA A 31 2.53 -3.34 7.46
C ALA A 31 3.60 -4.40 7.73
N SER A 32 4.87 -3.99 7.71
CA SER A 32 6.01 -4.85 8.04
C SER A 32 5.92 -5.43 9.45
N ALA A 33 5.56 -4.59 10.43
CA ALA A 33 5.34 -5.02 11.82
C ALA A 33 4.14 -5.97 11.96
N LEU A 34 3.06 -5.75 11.21
CA LEU A 34 1.87 -6.61 11.23
C LEU A 34 2.16 -8.03 10.72
N VAL A 35 2.94 -8.14 9.63
CA VAL A 35 3.24 -9.45 9.04
C VAL A 35 4.40 -10.19 9.71
N GLY A 36 5.21 -9.47 10.50
CA GLY A 36 6.42 -10.01 11.13
C GLY A 36 7.55 -10.28 10.12
N GLU A 37 8.64 -10.88 10.59
CA GLU A 37 9.85 -11.10 9.78
C GLU A 37 9.64 -12.08 8.62
N GLU A 38 8.89 -13.16 8.85
CA GLU A 38 8.61 -14.18 7.82
C GLU A 38 7.43 -13.84 6.91
N GLY A 39 6.77 -12.71 7.16
CA GLY A 39 5.65 -12.25 6.35
C GLY A 39 6.08 -11.73 4.98
N GLU A 40 5.12 -11.58 4.09
CA GLU A 40 5.32 -11.03 2.75
C GLU A 40 4.48 -9.77 2.55
N LEU A 41 5.04 -8.81 1.83
CA LEU A 41 4.33 -7.58 1.46
C LEU A 41 4.38 -7.41 -0.06
N GLN A 42 3.24 -7.03 -0.62
CA GLN A 42 3.19 -6.48 -1.97
C GLN A 42 2.97 -4.97 -1.89
N LEU A 43 3.96 -4.19 -2.28
CA LEU A 43 3.87 -2.74 -2.35
C LEU A 43 3.09 -2.35 -3.61
N ALA A 44 2.05 -1.54 -3.45
CA ALA A 44 1.19 -1.09 -4.52
C ALA A 44 1.18 0.43 -4.58
N VAL A 45 1.28 1.00 -5.78
CA VAL A 45 1.18 2.44 -6.01
C VAL A 45 0.24 2.72 -7.18
N SER A 46 -0.61 3.73 -7.02
CA SER A 46 -1.50 4.18 -8.09
C SER A 46 -0.75 5.04 -9.10
N LEU A 47 -0.96 4.77 -10.39
CA LEU A 47 -0.52 5.60 -11.50
C LEU A 47 -1.58 6.61 -11.95
N SER A 48 -2.78 6.52 -11.37
CA SER A 48 -3.93 7.35 -11.73
C SER A 48 -4.46 8.08 -10.50
N GLY A 49 -5.29 9.10 -10.74
CA GLY A 49 -5.92 9.89 -9.69
C GLY A 49 -4.99 10.89 -9.01
N PRO A 50 -5.48 11.60 -7.97
CA PRO A 50 -4.70 12.63 -7.31
C PRO A 50 -3.48 12.09 -6.54
N GLU A 51 -3.44 10.80 -6.22
CA GLU A 51 -2.32 10.13 -5.56
C GLU A 51 -1.06 10.05 -6.44
N ALA A 52 -1.25 10.02 -7.76
CA ALA A 52 -0.17 9.93 -8.74
C ALA A 52 0.46 11.28 -9.08
N LEU A 53 -0.03 12.39 -8.50
CA LEU A 53 0.43 13.74 -8.86
C LEU A 53 1.94 13.91 -8.63
N SER A 54 2.47 13.49 -7.47
CA SER A 54 3.91 13.56 -7.23
C SER A 54 4.74 12.64 -8.13
N LEU A 55 4.16 11.54 -8.63
CA LEU A 55 4.83 10.71 -9.64
C LEU A 55 4.86 11.40 -11.00
N HIS A 56 3.79 12.10 -11.37
CA HIS A 56 3.74 12.92 -12.58
C HIS A 56 4.78 14.05 -12.54
N ASP A 57 4.82 14.81 -11.44
CA ASP A 57 5.76 15.92 -11.27
C ASP A 57 7.22 15.44 -11.36
N TYR A 58 7.54 14.33 -10.72
CA TYR A 58 8.86 13.71 -10.78
C TYR A 58 9.18 13.18 -12.19
N ALA A 59 8.22 12.50 -12.83
CA ALA A 59 8.40 11.98 -14.18
C ALA A 59 8.70 13.11 -15.19
N GLU A 60 7.99 14.23 -15.07
CA GLU A 60 8.23 15.42 -15.90
C GLU A 60 9.59 16.05 -15.62
N SER A 61 9.99 16.20 -14.35
CA SER A 61 11.28 16.83 -13.99
C SER A 61 12.48 16.01 -14.44
N GLU A 62 12.40 14.68 -14.35
CA GLU A 62 13.49 13.76 -14.70
C GLU A 62 13.45 13.30 -16.17
N GLY A 63 12.39 13.64 -16.91
CA GLY A 63 12.21 13.22 -18.30
C GLY A 63 12.00 11.71 -18.48
N VAL A 64 11.34 11.06 -17.51
CA VAL A 64 11.03 9.62 -17.52
C VAL A 64 9.52 9.38 -17.63
N SER A 65 9.11 8.14 -17.87
CA SER A 65 7.69 7.79 -17.81
C SER A 65 7.18 7.70 -16.36
N ILE A 66 5.88 7.87 -16.15
CA ILE A 66 5.27 7.70 -14.82
C ILE A 66 5.48 6.28 -14.25
N LYS A 67 5.57 5.26 -15.12
CA LYS A 67 5.85 3.88 -14.72
C LYS A 67 7.27 3.73 -14.19
N GLU A 68 8.23 4.41 -14.80
CA GLU A 68 9.61 4.47 -14.30
C GLU A 68 9.70 5.24 -12.99
N ALA A 69 9.02 6.39 -12.87
CA ALA A 69 8.92 7.15 -11.63
C ALA A 69 8.36 6.29 -10.48
N ALA A 70 7.27 5.56 -10.74
CA ALA A 70 6.67 4.64 -9.78
C ALA A 70 7.63 3.50 -9.40
N GLY A 71 8.35 2.94 -10.37
CA GLY A 71 9.37 1.92 -10.15
C GLY A 71 10.51 2.41 -9.26
N ILE A 72 11.00 3.63 -9.49
CA ILE A 72 12.02 4.28 -8.66
C ILE A 72 11.51 4.47 -7.23
N TYR A 73 10.31 5.02 -7.07
CA TYR A 73 9.69 5.20 -5.76
C TYR A 73 9.57 3.87 -4.99
N LEU A 74 9.04 2.82 -5.62
CA LEU A 74 8.91 1.50 -5.02
C LEU A 74 10.25 0.86 -4.66
N ALA A 75 11.28 1.05 -5.49
CA ALA A 75 12.63 0.56 -5.20
C ALA A 75 13.20 1.26 -3.96
N GLN A 76 13.04 2.58 -3.85
CA GLN A 76 13.50 3.34 -2.69
C GLN A 76 12.77 2.94 -1.40
N VAL A 77 11.45 2.73 -1.45
CA VAL A 77 10.68 2.23 -0.30
C VAL A 77 11.17 0.83 0.10
N SER A 78 11.39 -0.05 -0.88
CA SER A 78 11.87 -1.41 -0.64
C SER A 78 13.27 -1.43 0.01
N GLU A 79 14.17 -0.57 -0.47
CA GLU A 79 15.50 -0.38 0.10
C GLU A 79 15.43 0.09 1.56
N ARG A 80 14.60 1.10 1.85
CA ARG A 80 14.40 1.62 3.21
C ARG A 80 13.80 0.59 4.16
N LEU A 81 12.92 -0.28 3.68
CA LEU A 81 12.35 -1.36 4.49
C LEU A 81 13.38 -2.45 4.81
N GLY A 82 14.36 -2.68 3.92
CA GLY A 82 15.47 -3.61 4.16
C GLY A 82 15.05 -5.06 4.46
N ARG A 83 13.89 -5.51 3.98
CA ARG A 83 13.34 -6.85 4.28
C ARG A 83 13.22 -7.74 3.05
N HIS A 84 13.25 -9.05 3.30
CA HIS A 84 12.91 -10.06 2.31
C HIS A 84 11.38 -10.21 2.18
N GLY A 85 10.93 -10.86 1.09
CA GLY A 85 9.50 -11.07 0.84
C GLY A 85 8.75 -9.82 0.37
N LEU A 86 9.46 -8.87 -0.24
CA LEU A 86 8.86 -7.71 -0.88
C LEU A 86 8.65 -7.98 -2.37
N THR A 87 7.44 -7.74 -2.82
CA THR A 87 7.10 -7.62 -4.24
C THR A 87 6.45 -6.26 -4.47
N SER A 88 6.36 -5.83 -5.72
CA SER A 88 5.69 -4.58 -6.07
C SER A 88 4.72 -4.76 -7.22
N THR A 89 3.69 -3.94 -7.25
CA THR A 89 2.70 -3.86 -8.32
C THR A 89 2.30 -2.42 -8.57
N LEU A 90 1.87 -2.13 -9.79
CA LEU A 90 1.35 -0.83 -10.19
C LEU A 90 -0.15 -0.95 -10.39
N ILE A 91 -0.90 -0.01 -9.82
CA ILE A 91 -2.34 0.12 -10.01
C ILE A 91 -2.57 1.16 -11.11
N ASP A 92 -3.02 0.73 -12.28
CA ASP A 92 -3.20 1.56 -13.48
C ASP A 92 -4.70 1.82 -13.79
N GLY A 93 -5.61 1.19 -13.05
CA GLY A 93 -7.04 1.27 -13.29
C GLY A 93 -7.67 2.57 -12.80
N THR A 94 -8.88 2.85 -13.30
CA THR A 94 -9.72 3.96 -12.83
C THR A 94 -10.56 3.59 -11.60
N ASP A 95 -10.63 2.29 -11.27
CA ASP A 95 -11.37 1.77 -10.12
C ASP A 95 -10.43 1.06 -9.14
N LEU A 96 -9.88 1.86 -8.24
CA LEU A 96 -9.00 1.42 -7.16
C LEU A 96 -9.56 0.22 -6.37
N ALA A 97 -10.88 0.11 -6.20
CA ALA A 97 -11.44 -1.01 -5.43
C ALA A 97 -11.29 -2.34 -6.20
N ALA A 98 -11.57 -2.33 -7.50
CA ALA A 98 -11.39 -3.50 -8.36
C ALA A 98 -9.91 -3.89 -8.45
N ASP A 99 -9.03 -2.91 -8.65
CA ASP A 99 -7.59 -3.14 -8.76
C ASP A 99 -7.00 -3.71 -7.45
N LEU A 100 -7.49 -3.25 -6.29
CA LEU A 100 -7.07 -3.79 -4.99
C LEU A 100 -7.59 -5.22 -4.76
N ILE A 101 -8.79 -5.55 -5.24
CA ILE A 101 -9.29 -6.93 -5.19
C ILE A 101 -8.40 -7.83 -6.03
N GLU A 102 -8.11 -7.44 -7.27
CA GLU A 102 -7.22 -8.21 -8.14
C GLU A 102 -5.82 -8.35 -7.53
N ALA A 103 -5.23 -7.27 -6.99
CA ALA A 103 -3.92 -7.33 -6.35
C ALA A 103 -3.90 -8.28 -5.14
N VAL A 104 -4.92 -8.22 -4.29
CA VAL A 104 -5.05 -9.12 -3.13
C VAL A 104 -5.19 -10.58 -3.57
N GLU A 105 -5.99 -10.86 -4.60
CA GLU A 105 -6.18 -12.20 -5.13
C GLU A 105 -4.91 -12.75 -5.78
N GLN A 106 -4.25 -11.95 -6.64
CA GLN A 106 -3.01 -12.34 -7.31
C GLN A 106 -1.87 -12.59 -6.33
N ALA A 107 -1.76 -11.74 -5.30
CA ALA A 107 -0.79 -11.97 -4.25
C ALA A 107 -1.21 -13.10 -3.30
N GLY A 108 -2.46 -13.53 -3.26
CA GLY A 108 -2.95 -14.38 -2.16
C GLY A 108 -2.79 -13.68 -0.79
N ALA A 109 -2.98 -12.36 -0.76
CA ALA A 109 -2.91 -11.57 0.45
C ALA A 109 -4.18 -11.72 1.30
N GLN A 110 -4.06 -11.41 2.59
CA GLN A 110 -5.17 -11.53 3.55
C GLN A 110 -5.87 -10.19 3.80
N GLY A 111 -5.40 -9.11 3.19
CA GLY A 111 -5.94 -7.77 3.37
C GLY A 111 -5.02 -6.68 2.85
N VAL A 112 -5.44 -5.45 3.07
CA VAL A 112 -4.76 -4.24 2.61
C VAL A 112 -4.37 -3.36 3.79
N VAL A 113 -3.20 -2.73 3.70
CA VAL A 113 -2.78 -1.62 4.57
C VAL A 113 -2.70 -0.35 3.73
N ALA A 114 -3.30 0.75 4.19
CA ALA A 114 -3.33 2.00 3.44
C ALA A 114 -3.22 3.23 4.37
N PRO A 115 -2.67 4.36 3.90
CA PRO A 115 -2.62 5.59 4.67
C PRO A 115 -4.02 6.17 4.88
N ALA A 116 -4.23 6.84 6.02
CA ALA A 116 -5.50 7.46 6.37
C ALA A 116 -5.90 8.54 5.37
N GLU A 117 -4.94 9.31 4.87
CA GLU A 117 -5.18 10.35 3.87
C GLU A 117 -5.80 9.78 2.59
N LEU A 118 -5.44 8.56 2.21
CA LEU A 118 -6.01 7.87 1.05
C LEU A 118 -7.38 7.27 1.39
N ALA A 119 -7.47 6.50 2.48
CA ALA A 119 -8.69 5.78 2.84
C ALA A 119 -9.84 6.70 3.25
N ALA A 120 -9.54 7.88 3.80
CA ALA A 120 -10.52 8.83 4.31
C ALA A 120 -10.66 10.12 3.47
N ARG A 121 -9.99 10.22 2.31
CA ARG A 121 -9.94 11.43 1.46
C ARG A 121 -11.31 12.04 1.17
N THR A 122 -12.28 11.19 0.81
CA THR A 122 -13.65 11.61 0.54
C THR A 122 -14.65 10.61 1.14
N MET A 123 -15.91 11.01 1.31
CA MET A 123 -16.97 10.08 1.71
C MET A 123 -17.20 8.95 0.69
N ALA A 124 -17.04 9.24 -0.60
CA ALA A 124 -17.14 8.22 -1.65
C ALA A 124 -16.00 7.21 -1.52
N THR A 125 -14.77 7.68 -1.33
CA THR A 125 -13.58 6.86 -1.08
C THR A 125 -13.80 5.98 0.14
N LYS A 126 -14.16 6.56 1.30
CA LYS A 126 -14.41 5.81 2.53
C LYS A 126 -15.42 4.67 2.36
N ARG A 127 -16.51 4.91 1.61
CA ARG A 127 -17.51 3.86 1.30
C ARG A 127 -16.95 2.75 0.42
N ARG A 128 -16.10 3.07 -0.56
CA ARG A 128 -15.43 2.08 -1.42
C ARG A 128 -14.49 1.20 -0.62
N TRP A 129 -13.64 1.79 0.21
CA TRP A 129 -12.73 1.04 1.09
C TRP A 129 -13.49 0.15 2.08
N ALA A 130 -14.61 0.63 2.64
CA ALA A 130 -15.44 -0.16 3.54
C ALA A 130 -16.22 -1.30 2.86
N ALA A 131 -16.33 -1.29 1.52
CA ALA A 131 -17.01 -2.33 0.74
C ALA A 131 -16.07 -3.44 0.25
N LEU A 132 -14.76 -3.33 0.51
CA LEU A 132 -13.79 -4.34 0.12
C LEU A 132 -14.07 -5.67 0.87
N PRO A 133 -13.91 -6.83 0.20
CA PRO A 133 -14.27 -8.13 0.77
C PRO A 133 -13.23 -8.67 1.78
N PHE A 134 -12.21 -7.87 2.12
CA PHE A 134 -11.10 -8.24 3.00
C PHE A 134 -10.83 -7.13 4.03
N PRO A 135 -10.12 -7.45 5.13
CA PRO A 135 -9.68 -6.47 6.09
C PRO A 135 -8.86 -5.33 5.46
N VAL A 136 -9.22 -4.10 5.80
CA VAL A 136 -8.45 -2.89 5.49
C VAL A 136 -7.92 -2.31 6.80
N VAL A 137 -6.61 -2.24 6.93
CA VAL A 137 -5.93 -1.55 8.03
C VAL A 137 -5.58 -0.14 7.57
N VAL A 138 -6.16 0.86 8.23
CA VAL A 138 -5.88 2.26 7.94
C VAL A 138 -4.81 2.77 8.91
N VAL A 139 -3.69 3.22 8.37
CA VAL A 139 -2.57 3.75 9.15
C VAL A 139 -2.79 5.25 9.37
N PRO A 140 -2.87 5.73 10.62
CA PRO A 140 -3.04 7.15 10.88
C PRO A 140 -1.79 7.94 10.47
N ALA A 141 -2.01 9.17 10.05
CA ALA A 141 -0.97 10.18 9.92
C ALA A 141 -0.15 10.24 11.22
N ARG A 142 1.18 10.17 11.12
CA ARG A 142 2.03 10.38 12.28
C ARG A 142 1.86 11.85 12.68
N ALA A 143 1.36 12.12 13.89
CA ALA A 143 1.39 13.48 14.44
C ALA A 143 2.86 13.93 14.49
N ALA A 144 3.16 15.02 13.78
CA ALA A 144 4.48 15.65 13.75
C ALA A 144 4.90 16.17 15.13
#